data_AF-A0A4Z1H9T8-F1
#
_entry.id   AF-A0A4Z1H9T8-F1
#
_cell.length_a   1.000
_cell.length_b   1.000
_cell.length_c   1.000
_cell.angle_alpha   90.00
_cell.angle_beta   90.00
_cell.angle_gamma   90.00
#
_symmetry.space_group_name_H-M   'P 1'
#
loop_
_entity.id
_entity.type
_entity.pdbx_description
1 polymer ?
#
loop_
_entity_poly.entity_id
_entity_poly.type
_entity_poly.pdbx_seq_one_letter_code
_entity_poly.pdbx_strand_id
1 'polypeptide(L)'
;MKGEGFVTVYYAQAWCLIAMLEAKNARFSQPWMSVGRAVRLVQMLGVYAIDVKGGDAKQVLPPAQDWIELEERRRTFWTAFYGDRWASILTDLPVLEFPFEFGLAEETSRFTEAFSPRGLGQISSFSALLLATKLYGHNREHLNINSPNECVENIENSEFWKRHRRLNNALLNTFLYLPDSLRLPHGIDDMNTAFVHMCIHAFSIKLHQGAIAPATKHGISSDIIRHSQVRALTAAEEITNILRQIDNVDVDLLNSWTGFCLYVAASVLIKDQQSDQILVKVSEI
;
A
#
# COMPACT_ATOMS: atom_id res chain seq x y z
N MET A 1 -12.18 2.24 -40.61
CA MET A 1 -13.12 1.58 -39.68
C MET A 1 -13.35 2.51 -38.50
N LYS A 2 -14.61 2.76 -38.13
CA LYS A 2 -15.05 3.72 -37.10
C LYS A 2 -14.79 3.19 -35.67
N GLY A 3 -13.57 3.32 -35.16
CA GLY A 3 -13.21 2.96 -33.78
C GLY A 3 -12.23 3.91 -33.09
N GLU A 4 -11.63 4.84 -33.82
CA GLU A 4 -10.51 5.69 -33.36
C GLU A 4 -10.91 6.79 -32.36
N GLY A 5 -12.21 7.00 -32.09
CA GLY A 5 -12.69 8.04 -31.18
C GLY A 5 -13.09 7.57 -29.77
N PHE A 6 -13.05 6.27 -29.47
CA PHE A 6 -13.69 5.74 -28.26
C PHE A 6 -12.76 5.51 -27.06
N VAL A 7 -11.44 5.55 -27.23
CA VAL A 7 -10.48 5.27 -26.15
C VAL A 7 -9.45 6.39 -26.10
N THR A 8 -9.61 7.30 -25.14
CA THR A 8 -8.69 8.42 -24.88
C THR A 8 -8.07 8.28 -23.49
N VAL A 9 -6.98 9.01 -23.23
CA VAL A 9 -6.39 9.13 -21.89
C VAL A 9 -7.45 9.64 -20.89
N TYR A 10 -8.27 10.61 -21.31
CA TYR A 10 -9.37 11.13 -20.50
C TYR A 10 -10.39 10.07 -20.09
N TYR A 11 -10.65 9.08 -20.96
CA TYR A 11 -11.57 8.01 -20.61
C TYR A 11 -11.00 7.09 -19.52
N ALA A 12 -9.69 6.80 -19.56
CA ALA A 12 -9.01 6.07 -18.49
C ALA A 12 -9.01 6.88 -17.18
N GLN A 13 -8.72 8.18 -17.25
CA GLN A 13 -8.75 9.08 -16.09
C GLN A 13 -10.14 9.16 -15.44
N ALA A 14 -11.20 9.26 -16.25
CA ALA A 14 -12.57 9.26 -15.75
C ALA A 14 -12.88 8.00 -14.92
N TRP A 15 -12.46 6.82 -15.39
CA TRP A 15 -12.61 5.58 -14.62
C TRP A 15 -11.77 5.56 -13.34
N CYS A 16 -10.56 6.12 -13.35
CA CYS A 16 -9.77 6.31 -12.14
C CYS A 16 -10.51 7.19 -11.12
N LEU A 17 -11.08 8.33 -11.55
CA LEU A 17 -11.82 9.25 -10.68
C LEU A 17 -13.11 8.61 -10.13
N ILE A 18 -13.86 7.89 -10.96
CA ILE A 18 -15.05 7.14 -10.53
C ILE A 18 -14.67 6.12 -9.46
N ALA A 19 -13.63 5.32 -9.70
CA ALA A 19 -13.16 4.34 -8.73
C ALA A 19 -12.76 4.97 -7.40
N MET A 20 -12.08 6.13 -7.43
CA MET A 20 -11.71 6.89 -6.24
C MET A 20 -12.93 7.40 -5.47
N LEU A 21 -13.94 7.93 -6.18
CA LEU A 21 -15.18 8.40 -5.56
C LEU A 21 -15.97 7.24 -4.92
N GLU A 22 -16.04 6.09 -5.61
CA GLU A 22 -16.67 4.89 -5.07
C GLU A 22 -15.94 4.39 -3.81
N ALA A 23 -14.61 4.47 -3.79
CA ALA A 23 -13.79 4.08 -2.65
C ALA A 23 -13.99 5.02 -1.45
N LYS A 24 -14.01 6.35 -1.68
CA LYS A 24 -14.35 7.35 -0.66
C LYS A 24 -15.71 7.08 0.00
N ASN A 25 -16.68 6.66 -0.80
CA ASN A 25 -18.01 6.31 -0.35
C ASN A 25 -18.13 4.89 0.23
N ALA A 26 -17.01 4.19 0.45
CA ALA A 26 -16.96 2.82 0.97
C ALA A 26 -17.84 1.82 0.20
N ARG A 27 -17.98 1.98 -1.13
CA ARG A 27 -18.83 1.12 -1.98
C ARG A 27 -18.19 -0.23 -2.33
N PHE A 28 -17.59 -0.89 -1.33
CA PHE A 28 -17.02 -2.25 -1.36
C PHE A 28 -16.39 -2.69 -2.69
N SER A 29 -17.05 -3.58 -3.44
CA SER A 29 -16.49 -4.19 -4.64
C SER A 29 -16.62 -3.35 -5.91
N GLN A 30 -17.42 -2.28 -5.88
CA GLN A 30 -17.66 -1.41 -7.03
C GLN A 30 -16.37 -0.68 -7.49
N PRO A 31 -15.57 -0.07 -6.57
CA PRO A 31 -14.28 0.51 -6.90
C PRO A 31 -13.39 -0.46 -7.68
N TRP A 32 -13.37 -1.74 -7.30
CA TRP A 32 -12.52 -2.76 -7.94
C TRP A 32 -12.89 -3.00 -9.40
N MET A 33 -14.19 -3.01 -9.71
CA MET A 33 -14.66 -3.14 -11.08
C MET A 33 -14.30 -1.90 -11.92
N SER A 34 -14.43 -0.71 -11.33
CA SER A 34 -14.08 0.56 -11.96
C SER A 34 -12.57 0.70 -12.20
N VAL A 35 -11.74 0.29 -11.22
CA VAL A 35 -10.29 0.15 -11.37
C VAL A 35 -9.95 -0.83 -12.50
N GLY A 36 -10.58 -2.00 -12.55
CA GLY A 36 -10.32 -3.00 -13.59
C GLY A 36 -10.58 -2.45 -15.00
N ARG A 37 -11.61 -1.59 -15.16
CA ARG A 37 -11.84 -0.87 -16.41
C ARG A 37 -10.72 0.12 -16.73
N ALA A 38 -10.28 0.93 -15.77
CA ALA A 38 -9.16 1.85 -15.95
C ALA A 38 -7.87 1.13 -16.37
N VAL A 39 -7.55 0.00 -15.74
CA VAL A 39 -6.39 -0.85 -16.08
C VAL A 39 -6.45 -1.32 -17.52
N ARG A 40 -7.59 -1.86 -17.96
CA ARG A 40 -7.75 -2.34 -19.34
C ARG A 40 -7.62 -1.21 -20.35
N LEU A 41 -8.11 -0.01 -20.02
CA LEU A 41 -7.96 1.16 -20.88
C LEU A 41 -6.51 1.61 -21.01
N VAL A 42 -5.75 1.71 -19.91
CA VAL A 42 -4.32 2.10 -20.00
C VAL A 42 -3.47 1.04 -20.69
N GLN A 43 -3.84 -0.26 -20.60
CA GLN A 43 -3.21 -1.33 -21.37
C GLN A 43 -3.53 -1.19 -22.87
N MET A 44 -4.81 -1.01 -23.22
CA MET A 44 -5.23 -0.81 -24.61
C MET A 44 -4.56 0.41 -25.25
N LEU A 45 -4.36 1.48 -24.49
CA LEU A 45 -3.71 2.71 -24.95
C LEU A 45 -2.18 2.60 -25.08
N GLY A 46 -1.56 1.52 -24.58
CA GLY A 46 -0.11 1.35 -24.60
C GLY A 46 0.63 2.19 -23.53
N VAL A 47 -0.09 2.82 -22.59
CA VAL A 47 0.50 3.83 -21.70
C VAL A 47 1.55 3.25 -20.75
N TYR A 48 1.58 1.93 -20.58
CA TYR A 48 2.54 1.19 -19.77
C TYR A 48 3.97 1.20 -20.34
N ALA A 49 4.14 1.45 -21.65
CA ALA A 49 5.42 1.38 -22.35
C ALA A 49 5.83 2.73 -22.97
N ILE A 50 5.28 3.86 -22.48
CA ILE A 50 5.49 5.18 -23.10
C ILE A 50 6.92 5.70 -23.03
N ASP A 51 7.72 5.17 -22.11
CA ASP A 51 9.13 5.54 -21.93
C ASP A 51 10.10 4.61 -22.68
N VAL A 52 9.60 3.51 -23.27
CA VAL A 52 10.43 2.52 -23.98
C VAL A 52 10.75 3.03 -25.39
N LYS A 53 12.03 3.29 -25.67
CA LYS A 53 12.50 3.68 -27.01
C LYS A 53 12.70 2.44 -27.88
N GLY A 54 11.99 2.35 -29.01
CA GLY A 54 12.19 1.28 -30.01
C GLY A 54 11.55 -0.07 -29.65
N GLY A 55 10.57 -0.09 -28.74
CA GLY A 55 9.83 -1.32 -28.41
C GLY A 55 8.70 -1.62 -29.39
N ASP A 56 8.39 -2.91 -29.57
CA ASP A 56 7.29 -3.42 -30.42
C ASP A 56 5.88 -3.19 -29.85
N ALA A 57 5.76 -2.46 -28.74
CA ALA A 57 4.49 -2.13 -28.13
C ALA A 57 3.66 -1.26 -29.09
N LYS A 58 2.52 -1.78 -29.56
CA LYS A 58 1.57 -1.03 -30.38
C LYS A 58 0.98 0.13 -29.56
N GLN A 59 1.58 1.30 -29.69
CA GLN A 59 1.04 2.54 -29.14
C GLN A 59 -0.17 2.97 -29.97
N VAL A 60 -1.35 2.99 -29.34
CA VAL A 60 -2.59 3.47 -29.97
C VAL A 60 -2.61 5.00 -29.98
N LEU A 61 -1.94 5.63 -29.01
CA LEU A 61 -1.84 7.08 -28.92
C LEU A 61 -0.73 7.61 -29.83
N PRO A 62 -0.91 8.79 -30.44
CA PRO A 62 0.19 9.50 -31.08
C PRO A 62 1.27 9.88 -30.05
N PRO A 63 2.50 10.20 -30.48
CA PRO A 63 3.52 10.78 -29.60
C PRO A 63 2.96 11.95 -28.81
N ALA A 64 3.36 12.08 -27.55
CA ALA A 64 2.98 13.22 -26.73
C ALA A 64 3.48 14.52 -27.37
N GLN A 65 2.63 15.55 -27.39
CA GLN A 65 2.94 16.85 -27.98
C GLN A 65 3.99 17.60 -27.17
N ASP A 66 3.95 17.45 -25.85
CA ASP A 66 4.88 18.07 -24.92
C ASP A 66 5.16 17.17 -23.70
N TRP A 67 6.01 17.68 -22.81
CA TRP A 67 6.35 17.01 -21.56
C TRP A 67 5.16 16.87 -20.61
N ILE A 68 4.21 17.82 -20.64
CA ILE A 68 3.05 17.84 -19.75
C ILE A 68 2.11 16.69 -20.11
N GLU A 69 1.80 16.52 -21.40
CA GLU A 69 0.98 15.43 -21.90
C GLU A 69 1.65 14.07 -21.66
N LEU A 70 2.98 14.00 -21.79
CA LEU A 70 3.73 12.79 -21.45
C LEU A 70 3.61 12.44 -19.96
N GLU A 71 3.74 13.43 -19.09
CA GLU A 71 3.63 13.26 -17.64
C GLU A 71 2.19 12.93 -17.20
N GLU A 72 1.18 13.52 -17.85
CA GLU A 72 -0.23 13.18 -17.67
C GLU A 72 -0.49 11.70 -17.97
N ARG A 73 0.06 11.20 -19.08
CA ARG A 73 -0.02 9.79 -19.47
C ARG A 73 0.65 8.88 -18.42
N ARG A 74 1.85 9.23 -17.93
CA ARG A 74 2.52 8.49 -16.84
C ARG A 74 1.65 8.42 -15.58
N ARG A 75 1.12 9.57 -15.14
CA ARG A 75 0.28 9.66 -13.94
C ARG A 75 -1.01 8.87 -14.09
N THR A 76 -1.60 8.87 -15.28
CA THR A 76 -2.79 8.08 -15.58
C THR A 76 -2.52 6.59 -15.44
N PHE A 77 -1.42 6.09 -16.01
CA PHE A 77 -0.98 4.70 -15.84
C PHE A 77 -0.74 4.34 -14.38
N TRP A 78 0.07 5.14 -13.67
CA TRP A 78 0.42 4.86 -12.28
C TRP A 78 -0.77 4.97 -11.33
N THR A 79 -1.76 5.80 -11.65
CA THR A 79 -3.01 5.90 -10.89
C THR A 79 -3.88 4.65 -11.09
N ALA A 80 -4.00 4.16 -12.32
CA ALA A 80 -4.70 2.91 -12.59
C ALA A 80 -3.99 1.72 -11.92
N PHE A 81 -2.66 1.68 -11.99
CA PHE A 81 -1.85 0.68 -11.30
C PHE A 81 -2.01 0.75 -9.78
N TYR A 82 -1.97 1.95 -9.20
CA TYR A 82 -2.23 2.18 -7.78
C TYR A 82 -3.57 1.60 -7.36
N GLY A 83 -4.65 1.99 -8.06
CA GLY A 83 -5.99 1.44 -7.82
C GLY A 83 -6.03 -0.09 -7.92
N ASP A 84 -5.38 -0.66 -8.94
CA ASP A 84 -5.29 -2.10 -9.14
C ASP A 84 -4.58 -2.80 -8.00
N ARG A 85 -3.52 -2.23 -7.44
CA ARG A 85 -2.82 -2.87 -6.31
C ARG A 85 -3.63 -2.82 -5.01
N TRP A 86 -4.53 -1.85 -4.84
CA TRP A 86 -5.52 -1.88 -3.75
C TRP A 86 -6.62 -2.91 -4.02
N ALA A 87 -6.97 -3.16 -5.29
CA ALA A 87 -8.07 -4.05 -5.74
C ALA A 87 -7.69 -5.52 -5.91
N SER A 88 -6.50 -5.76 -6.45
CA SER A 88 -5.98 -7.02 -6.95
C SER A 88 -4.87 -7.50 -6.02
N ILE A 89 -5.22 -8.54 -5.28
CA ILE A 89 -4.37 -9.21 -4.31
C ILE A 89 -3.82 -10.47 -4.98
N LEU A 90 -2.51 -10.68 -4.85
CA LEU A 90 -1.73 -11.81 -5.37
C LEU A 90 -1.37 -11.70 -6.86
N THR A 91 -0.24 -11.04 -7.13
CA THR A 91 0.68 -11.44 -8.20
C THR A 91 2.03 -10.80 -7.93
N ASP A 92 3.09 -11.61 -8.02
CA ASP A 92 4.46 -11.13 -8.04
C ASP A 92 4.71 -10.22 -9.25
N LEU A 93 5.77 -9.41 -9.17
CA LEU A 93 6.22 -8.62 -10.31
C LEU A 93 6.58 -9.58 -11.46
N PRO A 94 6.14 -9.30 -12.71
CA PRO A 94 6.61 -10.09 -13.85
C PRO A 94 8.12 -9.88 -14.05
N VAL A 95 8.79 -10.96 -14.44
CA VAL A 95 10.18 -10.97 -14.90
C VAL A 95 10.31 -10.17 -16.20
N LEU A 96 11.51 -9.61 -16.46
CA LEU A 96 11.83 -8.92 -17.71
C LEU A 96 11.59 -9.85 -18.92
N GLU A 97 11.24 -9.28 -20.07
CA GLU A 97 10.88 -10.02 -21.30
C GLU A 97 12.02 -10.94 -21.79
N PHE A 98 13.27 -10.50 -21.61
CA PHE A 98 14.45 -11.18 -22.11
C PHE A 98 14.72 -12.56 -21.42
N PRO A 99 14.69 -12.72 -20.08
CA PRO A 99 14.77 -14.05 -19.45
C PRO A 99 13.59 -14.99 -19.76
N PHE A 100 12.39 -14.44 -19.98
CA PHE A 100 11.18 -15.20 -20.31
C PHE A 100 11.25 -15.78 -21.73
N GLU A 101 11.74 -15.01 -22.71
CA GLU A 101 11.90 -15.46 -24.10
C GLU A 101 12.96 -16.57 -24.27
N PHE A 102 13.95 -16.65 -23.37
CA PHE A 102 15.08 -17.59 -23.49
C PHE A 102 15.12 -18.70 -22.43
N GLY A 103 14.13 -18.78 -21.54
CA GLY A 103 14.07 -19.83 -20.51
C GLY A 103 15.23 -19.80 -19.51
N LEU A 104 15.78 -18.61 -19.26
CA LEU A 104 16.92 -18.41 -18.36
C LEU A 104 16.41 -18.10 -16.96
N ALA A 105 16.80 -18.93 -15.98
CA ALA A 105 16.58 -18.62 -14.57
C ALA A 105 17.51 -17.48 -14.15
N GLU A 106 17.00 -16.26 -14.12
CA GLU A 106 17.72 -15.09 -13.64
C GLU A 106 17.22 -14.68 -12.25
N GLU A 107 18.14 -14.41 -11.33
CA GLU A 107 17.82 -13.84 -10.02
C GLU A 107 17.60 -12.33 -10.21
N THR A 108 16.34 -11.90 -10.16
CA THR A 108 15.93 -10.49 -10.27
C THR A 108 16.75 -9.56 -9.37
N SER A 109 17.20 -8.43 -9.89
CA SER A 109 17.66 -7.30 -9.06
C SER A 109 16.50 -6.77 -8.22
N ARG A 110 16.76 -6.68 -6.91
CA ARG A 110 15.74 -6.62 -5.86
C ARG A 110 15.21 -5.20 -5.60
N PHE A 111 13.94 -5.16 -5.17
CA PHE A 111 13.26 -4.21 -4.24
C PHE A 111 14.16 -3.35 -3.33
N THR A 112 15.35 -3.82 -2.95
CA THR A 112 16.33 -3.13 -2.11
C THR A 112 16.86 -1.81 -2.66
N GLU A 113 16.82 -1.52 -3.97
CA GLU A 113 17.30 -0.23 -4.49
C GLU A 113 16.30 0.93 -4.29
N ALA A 114 14.99 0.66 -4.36
CA ALA A 114 13.95 1.66 -4.09
C ALA A 114 13.90 2.07 -2.61
N PHE A 115 14.34 1.18 -1.71
CA PHE A 115 14.50 1.41 -0.27
C PHE A 115 15.94 1.75 0.13
N SER A 116 16.83 1.96 -0.84
CA SER A 116 18.17 2.46 -0.55
C SER A 116 18.06 3.91 -0.04
N PRO A 117 19.00 4.38 0.81
CA PRO A 117 19.03 5.78 1.24
C PRO A 117 19.03 6.77 0.08
N ARG A 118 19.58 6.39 -1.09
CA ARG A 118 19.55 7.18 -2.32
C ARG A 118 18.19 7.19 -3.01
N GLY A 119 17.52 6.05 -3.06
CA GLY A 119 16.20 5.90 -3.69
C GLY A 119 15.12 6.67 -2.94
N LEU A 120 15.09 6.57 -1.60
CA LEU A 120 14.08 7.22 -0.76
C LEU A 120 14.28 8.73 -0.62
N GLY A 121 15.53 9.23 -0.71
CA GLY A 121 15.84 10.65 -0.52
C GLY A 121 15.35 11.62 -1.62
N GLN A 122 14.84 11.12 -2.75
CA GLN A 122 14.36 11.94 -3.88
C GLN A 122 12.92 11.62 -4.31
N ILE A 123 12.16 10.85 -3.53
CA ILE A 123 10.82 10.44 -3.94
C ILE A 123 9.81 11.58 -3.80
N SER A 124 8.86 11.65 -4.74
CA SER A 124 7.69 12.51 -4.63
C SER A 124 6.64 11.91 -3.68
N SER A 125 5.67 12.70 -3.22
CA SER A 125 4.55 12.19 -2.41
C SER A 125 3.72 11.13 -3.14
N PHE A 126 3.54 11.30 -4.46
CA PHE A 126 2.88 10.27 -5.29
C PHE A 126 3.69 8.97 -5.37
N SER A 127 5.02 9.06 -5.50
CA SER A 127 5.90 7.87 -5.44
C SER A 127 5.82 7.17 -4.07
N ALA A 128 5.67 7.94 -2.99
CA ALA A 128 5.48 7.40 -1.65
C ALA A 128 4.14 6.65 -1.48
N LEU A 129 3.08 7.04 -2.19
CA LEU A 129 1.82 6.28 -2.25
C LEU A 129 1.99 4.89 -2.88
N LEU A 130 2.75 4.82 -3.98
CA LEU A 130 3.05 3.55 -4.65
C LEU A 130 3.87 2.62 -3.74
N LEU A 131 4.83 3.19 -3.01
CA LEU A 131 5.62 2.48 -2.00
C LEU A 131 4.74 1.89 -0.90
N ALA A 132 3.84 2.70 -0.32
CA ALA A 132 2.90 2.26 0.70
C ALA A 132 2.02 1.11 0.19
N THR A 133 1.54 1.20 -1.04
CA THR A 133 0.69 0.15 -1.63
C THR A 133 1.44 -1.18 -1.80
N LYS A 134 2.74 -1.16 -2.11
CA LYS A 134 3.55 -2.38 -2.17
C LYS A 134 3.81 -2.99 -0.79
N LEU A 135 4.06 -2.15 0.23
CA LEU A 135 4.20 -2.60 1.62
C LEU A 135 2.91 -3.28 2.12
N TYR A 136 1.74 -2.74 1.76
CA TYR A 136 0.45 -3.36 2.04
C TYR A 136 0.35 -4.77 1.44
N GLY A 137 0.72 -4.93 0.17
CA GLY A 137 0.70 -6.21 -0.53
C GLY A 137 1.50 -7.29 0.19
N HIS A 138 2.73 -6.98 0.60
CA HIS A 138 3.58 -7.91 1.35
C HIS A 138 3.09 -8.19 2.77
N ASN A 139 2.53 -7.19 3.44
CA ASN A 139 1.91 -7.38 4.74
C ASN A 139 0.78 -8.39 4.64
N ARG A 140 -0.13 -8.20 3.69
CA ARG A 140 -1.26 -9.09 3.45
C ARG A 140 -0.84 -10.48 2.99
N GLU A 141 0.19 -10.59 2.15
CA GLU A 141 0.78 -11.86 1.75
C GLU A 141 1.29 -12.64 2.96
N HIS A 142 2.08 -12.00 3.82
CA HIS A 142 2.55 -12.61 5.07
C HIS A 142 1.42 -13.11 5.97
N LEU A 143 0.29 -12.38 6.04
CA LEU A 143 -0.89 -12.77 6.81
C LEU A 143 -1.68 -13.93 6.18
N ASN A 144 -1.60 -14.11 4.86
CA ASN A 144 -2.36 -15.11 4.11
C ASN A 144 -1.58 -16.39 3.83
N ILE A 145 -0.27 -16.42 4.08
CA ILE A 145 0.54 -17.63 3.94
C ILE A 145 0.12 -18.63 5.03
N ASN A 146 -0.64 -19.64 4.61
CA ASN A 146 -1.02 -20.78 5.43
C ASN A 146 -0.09 -21.95 5.12
N SER A 147 1.20 -21.80 5.43
CA SER A 147 2.15 -22.90 5.24
C SER A 147 2.12 -23.83 6.45
N PRO A 148 1.77 -25.12 6.29
CA PRO A 148 1.73 -26.07 7.39
C PRO A 148 3.11 -26.33 8.03
N ASN A 149 4.20 -25.93 7.37
CA ASN A 149 5.58 -26.19 7.80
C ASN A 149 6.29 -24.98 8.43
N GLU A 150 5.60 -23.87 8.71
CA GLU A 150 6.28 -22.65 9.18
C GLU A 150 6.85 -22.74 10.62
N CYS A 151 6.62 -23.84 11.36
CA CYS A 151 7.18 -24.10 12.69
C CYS A 151 7.20 -22.85 13.58
N VAL A 152 6.01 -22.22 13.72
CA VAL A 152 5.83 -20.89 14.30
C VAL A 152 6.31 -20.82 15.76
N GLU A 153 6.36 -21.96 16.45
CA GLU A 153 6.91 -22.13 17.79
C GLU A 153 8.41 -21.76 17.87
N ASN A 154 9.15 -21.92 16.77
CA ASN A 154 10.53 -21.48 16.67
C ASN A 154 10.62 -19.99 16.32
N ILE A 155 10.54 -19.14 17.35
CA ILE A 155 10.56 -17.67 17.23
C ILE A 155 11.80 -17.15 16.47
N GLU A 156 12.95 -17.78 16.70
CA GLU A 156 14.21 -17.32 16.12
C GLU A 156 14.34 -17.72 14.65
N ASN A 157 14.04 -18.97 14.34
CA ASN A 157 14.42 -19.57 13.06
C ASN A 157 13.29 -19.84 12.09
N SER A 158 12.01 -19.73 12.50
CA SER A 158 10.90 -19.88 11.58
C SER A 158 10.90 -18.80 10.49
N GLU A 159 10.47 -19.20 9.30
CA GLU A 159 10.32 -18.28 8.18
C GLU A 159 9.21 -17.26 8.43
N PHE A 160 8.17 -17.62 9.21
CA PHE A 160 7.13 -16.67 9.64
C PHE A 160 7.75 -15.48 10.39
N TRP A 161 8.49 -15.74 11.48
CA TRP A 161 9.03 -14.67 12.32
C TRP A 161 10.18 -13.92 11.66
N LYS A 162 10.98 -14.58 10.80
CA LYS A 162 11.96 -13.89 9.95
C LYS A 162 11.27 -12.94 8.97
N ARG A 163 10.21 -13.37 8.28
CA ARG A 163 9.43 -12.53 7.35
C ARG A 163 8.78 -11.36 8.10
N HIS A 164 8.18 -11.62 9.25
CA HIS A 164 7.62 -10.59 10.13
C HIS A 164 8.64 -9.51 10.49
N ARG A 165 9.84 -9.89 10.96
CA ARG A 165 10.92 -8.95 11.28
C ARG A 165 11.40 -8.16 10.08
N ARG A 166 11.53 -8.80 8.91
CA ARG A 166 11.90 -8.12 7.64
C ARG A 166 10.89 -7.04 7.28
N LEU A 167 9.59 -7.35 7.36
CA LEU A 167 8.52 -6.39 7.08
C LEU A 167 8.49 -5.25 8.09
N ASN A 168 8.63 -5.56 9.37
CA ASN A 168 8.70 -4.53 10.41
C ASN A 168 9.88 -3.57 10.20
N ASN A 169 11.06 -4.10 9.85
CA ASN A 169 12.23 -3.28 9.55
C ASN A 169 12.03 -2.44 8.28
N ALA A 170 11.32 -2.96 7.26
CA ALA A 170 10.99 -2.19 6.06
C ALA A 170 10.07 -0.99 6.38
N LEU A 171 9.06 -1.19 7.24
CA LEU A 171 8.19 -0.09 7.71
C LEU A 171 9.00 0.97 8.46
N LEU A 172 9.87 0.57 9.38
CA LEU A 172 10.74 1.50 10.13
C LEU A 172 11.72 2.25 9.23
N ASN A 173 12.37 1.55 8.30
CA ASN A 173 13.31 2.15 7.36
C ASN A 173 12.62 3.14 6.43
N THR A 174 11.34 2.91 6.09
CA THR A 174 10.57 3.87 5.30
C THR A 174 10.49 5.21 6.03
N PHE A 175 10.18 5.24 7.33
CA PHE A 175 10.21 6.48 8.11
C PHE A 175 11.59 7.12 8.16
N LEU A 176 12.64 6.31 8.36
CA LEU A 176 14.01 6.81 8.54
C LEU A 176 14.58 7.44 7.27
N TYR A 177 14.19 6.99 6.09
CA TYR A 177 14.81 7.44 4.84
C TYR A 177 13.91 8.33 3.97
N LEU A 178 12.68 8.64 4.42
CA LEU A 178 11.85 9.64 3.76
C LEU A 178 12.57 11.01 3.71
N PRO A 179 12.44 11.78 2.61
CA PRO A 179 12.91 13.15 2.54
C PRO A 179 12.19 14.04 3.57
N ASP A 180 12.83 15.12 4.00
CA ASP A 180 12.24 16.02 5.01
C ASP A 180 10.89 16.62 4.56
N SER A 181 10.70 16.85 3.26
CA SER A 181 9.44 17.31 2.67
C SER A 181 8.28 16.30 2.82
N LEU A 182 8.58 15.02 3.06
CA LEU A 182 7.61 13.94 3.25
C LEU A 182 7.60 13.42 4.68
N ARG A 183 8.30 14.07 5.62
CA ARG A 183 8.31 13.69 7.04
C ARG A 183 7.33 14.56 7.81
N LEU A 184 6.58 13.96 8.74
CA LEU A 184 5.77 14.73 9.67
C LEU A 184 6.65 15.32 10.80
N PRO A 185 6.33 16.53 11.30
CA PRO A 185 5.19 17.37 10.92
C PRO A 185 5.42 18.23 9.66
N HIS A 186 6.65 18.32 9.14
CA HIS A 186 7.03 19.26 8.07
C HIS A 186 6.24 19.09 6.76
N GLY A 187 5.89 17.86 6.39
CA GLY A 187 5.14 17.54 5.17
C GLY A 187 3.63 17.44 5.35
N ILE A 188 3.08 17.88 6.49
CA ILE A 188 1.65 17.71 6.81
C ILE A 188 0.71 18.45 5.84
N ASP A 189 1.20 19.52 5.20
CA ASP A 189 0.42 20.30 4.23
C ASP A 189 0.10 19.51 2.94
N ASP A 190 0.84 18.43 2.65
CA ASP A 190 0.52 17.51 1.55
C ASP A 190 -0.31 16.33 2.07
N MET A 191 -1.58 16.26 1.67
CA MET A 191 -2.50 15.20 2.08
C MET A 191 -2.06 13.79 1.64
N ASN A 192 -1.27 13.69 0.58
CA ASN A 192 -0.67 12.40 0.20
C ASN A 192 0.42 12.00 1.20
N THR A 193 1.18 12.96 1.71
CA THR A 193 2.16 12.70 2.79
C THR A 193 1.44 12.25 4.06
N ALA A 194 0.42 12.99 4.51
CA ALA A 194 -0.38 12.60 5.68
C ALA A 194 -0.94 11.17 5.52
N PHE A 195 -1.49 10.86 4.35
CA PHE A 195 -2.04 9.53 4.06
C PHE A 195 -0.97 8.41 4.00
N VAL A 196 0.22 8.68 3.45
CA VAL A 196 1.34 7.70 3.47
C VAL A 196 1.72 7.34 4.90
N HIS A 197 1.83 8.32 5.79
CA HIS A 197 2.12 8.07 7.21
C HIS A 197 1.00 7.24 7.86
N MET A 198 -0.26 7.58 7.62
CA MET A 198 -1.40 6.77 8.09
C MET A 198 -1.34 5.33 7.58
N CYS A 199 -0.97 5.11 6.31
CA CYS A 199 -0.79 3.77 5.74
C CYS A 199 0.28 2.96 6.46
N ILE A 200 1.46 3.55 6.70
CA ILE A 200 2.57 2.85 7.37
C ILE A 200 2.15 2.41 8.78
N HIS A 201 1.47 3.26 9.53
CA HIS A 201 0.90 2.90 10.82
C HIS A 201 -0.18 1.81 10.70
N ALA A 202 -1.07 1.90 9.71
CA ALA A 202 -2.09 0.87 9.48
C ALA A 202 -1.48 -0.51 9.16
N PHE A 203 -0.36 -0.54 8.42
CA PHE A 203 0.36 -1.79 8.13
C PHE A 203 1.10 -2.32 9.35
N SER A 204 1.63 -1.44 10.21
CA SER A 204 2.18 -1.84 11.51
C SER A 204 1.13 -2.52 12.37
N ILE A 205 -0.08 -1.94 12.45
CA ILE A 205 -1.22 -2.56 13.15
C ILE A 205 -1.51 -3.95 12.59
N LYS A 206 -1.66 -4.09 11.26
CA LYS A 206 -1.99 -5.37 10.64
C LYS A 206 -0.89 -6.42 10.82
N LEU A 207 0.37 -6.00 10.74
CA LEU A 207 1.53 -6.86 10.98
C LEU A 207 1.47 -7.47 12.39
N HIS A 208 1.27 -6.61 13.40
CA HIS A 208 1.26 -7.03 14.80
C HIS A 208 -0.02 -7.78 15.20
N GLN A 209 -1.19 -7.40 14.67
CA GLN A 209 -2.41 -8.20 14.81
C GLN A 209 -2.21 -9.62 14.24
N GLY A 210 -1.52 -9.71 13.11
CA GLY A 210 -1.13 -10.96 12.46
C GLY A 210 -0.17 -11.84 13.25
N ALA A 211 0.67 -11.26 14.11
CA ALA A 211 1.54 -12.01 15.01
C ALA A 211 0.78 -12.56 16.24
N ILE A 212 -0.24 -11.85 16.72
CA ILE A 212 -0.99 -12.21 17.93
C ILE A 212 -1.75 -13.53 17.74
N ALA A 213 -2.45 -13.72 16.62
CA ALA A 213 -3.24 -14.92 16.37
C ALA A 213 -2.41 -16.24 16.39
N PRO A 214 -1.32 -16.37 15.61
CA PRO A 214 -0.43 -17.52 15.69
C PRO A 214 0.26 -17.67 17.04
N ALA A 215 0.70 -16.56 17.66
CA ALA A 215 1.32 -16.62 18.98
C ALA A 215 0.38 -17.17 20.05
N THR A 216 -0.88 -16.75 20.03
CA THR A 216 -1.92 -17.24 20.95
C THR A 216 -2.22 -18.71 20.68
N LYS A 217 -2.36 -19.10 19.41
CA LYS A 217 -2.68 -20.47 19.00
C LYS A 217 -1.61 -21.49 19.41
N HIS A 218 -0.34 -21.12 19.29
CA HIS A 218 0.81 -21.99 19.57
C HIS A 218 1.38 -21.84 20.98
N GLY A 219 0.71 -21.08 21.87
CA GLY A 219 1.17 -20.90 23.25
C GLY A 219 2.54 -20.21 23.36
N ILE A 220 2.86 -19.35 22.40
CA ILE A 220 4.11 -18.58 22.37
C ILE A 220 4.12 -17.58 23.54
N SER A 221 5.32 -17.21 24.01
CA SER A 221 5.52 -16.30 25.15
C SER A 221 4.56 -15.10 25.15
N SER A 222 3.92 -14.88 26.30
CA SER A 222 3.02 -13.74 26.55
C SER A 222 3.68 -12.39 26.28
N ASP A 223 5.01 -12.29 26.36
CA ASP A 223 5.76 -11.07 26.03
C ASP A 223 5.64 -10.67 24.56
N ILE A 224 5.60 -11.64 23.63
CA ILE A 224 5.49 -11.36 22.19
C ILE A 224 4.09 -10.83 21.87
N ILE A 225 3.07 -11.42 22.52
CA ILE A 225 1.68 -10.98 22.39
C ILE A 225 1.56 -9.56 22.94
N ARG A 226 2.04 -9.32 24.16
CA ARG A 226 2.02 -8.00 24.81
C ARG A 226 2.77 -6.95 24.00
N HIS A 227 3.98 -7.25 23.53
CA HIS A 227 4.75 -6.33 22.69
C HIS A 227 3.99 -6.01 21.37
N SER A 228 3.39 -7.01 20.73
CA SER A 228 2.60 -6.80 19.51
C SER A 228 1.35 -5.96 19.77
N GLN A 229 0.67 -6.15 20.91
CA GLN A 229 -0.47 -5.33 21.32
C GLN A 229 -0.06 -3.87 21.51
N VAL A 230 1.01 -3.61 22.27
CA VAL A 230 1.52 -2.25 22.49
C VAL A 230 1.88 -1.58 21.17
N ARG A 231 2.59 -2.27 20.26
CA ARG A 231 2.94 -1.72 18.95
C ARG A 231 1.72 -1.36 18.10
N ALA A 232 0.69 -2.20 18.12
CA ALA A 232 -0.56 -1.94 17.41
C ALA A 232 -1.31 -0.74 18.01
N LEU A 233 -1.35 -0.63 19.35
CA LEU A 233 -1.99 0.49 20.04
C LEU A 233 -1.29 1.81 19.73
N THR A 234 0.04 1.88 19.90
CA THR A 234 0.83 3.07 19.58
C THR A 234 0.65 3.50 18.12
N ALA A 235 0.62 2.55 17.18
CA ALA A 235 0.38 2.89 15.78
C ALA A 235 -1.05 3.44 15.54
N ALA A 236 -2.07 2.97 16.26
CA ALA A 236 -3.42 3.51 16.18
C ALA A 236 -3.53 4.93 16.78
N GLU A 237 -2.79 5.19 17.86
CA GLU A 237 -2.67 6.52 18.45
C GLU A 237 -2.00 7.51 17.49
N GLU A 238 -0.95 7.09 16.77
CA GLU A 238 -0.32 7.94 15.76
C GLU A 238 -1.26 8.26 14.58
N ILE A 239 -2.06 7.29 14.11
CA ILE A 239 -3.11 7.58 13.10
C ILE A 239 -4.08 8.65 13.62
N THR A 240 -4.47 8.55 14.89
CA THR A 240 -5.35 9.53 15.53
C THR A 240 -4.68 10.90 15.66
N ASN A 241 -3.39 10.93 15.98
CA ASN A 241 -2.60 12.15 16.07
C ASN A 241 -2.47 12.85 14.70
N ILE A 242 -2.21 12.09 13.64
CA ILE A 242 -2.17 12.64 12.28
C ILE A 242 -3.56 13.17 11.89
N LEU A 243 -4.64 12.44 12.21
CA LEU A 243 -6.00 12.89 11.92
C LEU A 243 -6.33 14.22 12.62
N ARG A 244 -5.89 14.40 13.87
CA ARG A 244 -6.05 15.67 14.60
C ARG A 244 -5.27 16.81 13.97
N GLN A 245 -4.12 16.55 13.35
CA GLN A 245 -3.32 17.58 12.67
C GLN A 245 -3.96 18.05 11.35
N ILE A 246 -4.85 17.26 10.76
CA ILE A 246 -5.56 17.58 9.51
C ILE A 246 -7.07 17.76 9.71
N ASP A 247 -7.50 18.06 10.94
CA ASP A 247 -8.91 18.16 11.34
C ASP A 247 -9.69 19.27 10.60
N ASN A 248 -9.00 20.32 10.18
CA ASN A 248 -9.54 21.44 9.43
C ASN A 248 -9.51 21.26 7.90
N VAL A 249 -8.98 20.13 7.41
CA VAL A 249 -8.92 19.84 5.97
C VAL A 249 -10.25 19.28 5.50
N ASP A 250 -10.73 19.75 4.35
CA ASP A 250 -11.92 19.21 3.70
C ASP A 250 -11.73 17.70 3.41
N VAL A 251 -12.72 16.90 3.78
CA VAL A 251 -12.74 15.45 3.56
C VAL A 251 -12.58 15.11 2.07
N ASP A 252 -13.02 15.99 1.18
CA ASP A 252 -12.85 15.83 -0.27
C ASP A 252 -11.39 15.91 -0.74
N LEU A 253 -10.49 16.51 0.05
CA LEU A 253 -9.05 16.58 -0.23
C LEU A 253 -8.28 15.36 0.30
N LEU A 254 -8.91 14.55 1.16
CA LEU A 254 -8.28 13.34 1.68
C LEU A 254 -8.16 12.27 0.59
N ASN A 255 -7.10 11.46 0.70
CA ASN A 255 -6.93 10.30 -0.15
C ASN A 255 -8.10 9.32 0.02
N SER A 256 -8.54 8.69 -1.07
CA SER A 256 -9.71 7.82 -1.11
C SER A 256 -9.64 6.60 -0.18
N TRP A 257 -8.44 6.23 0.26
CA TRP A 257 -8.20 5.09 1.14
C TRP A 257 -7.97 5.48 2.61
N THR A 258 -8.06 6.78 2.96
CA THR A 258 -7.93 7.23 4.36
C THR A 258 -8.90 6.51 5.29
N GLY A 259 -10.13 6.25 4.82
CA GLY A 259 -11.14 5.49 5.57
C GLY A 259 -10.67 4.09 6.00
N PHE A 260 -9.84 3.41 5.21
CA PHE A 260 -9.25 2.13 5.60
C PHE A 260 -8.31 2.28 6.80
N CYS A 261 -7.44 3.28 6.80
CA CYS A 261 -6.50 3.52 7.90
C CYS A 261 -7.26 3.82 9.21
N LEU A 262 -8.29 4.66 9.12
CA LEU A 262 -9.15 4.99 10.26
C LEU A 262 -9.91 3.78 10.79
N TYR A 263 -10.47 2.95 9.90
CA TYR A 263 -11.14 1.71 10.29
C TYR A 263 -10.19 0.75 11.05
N VAL A 264 -8.97 0.58 10.56
CA VAL A 264 -7.96 -0.29 11.19
C VAL A 264 -7.56 0.25 12.56
N ALA A 265 -7.34 1.56 12.70
CA ALA A 265 -7.01 2.20 13.97
C ALA A 265 -8.16 2.07 14.98
N ALA A 266 -9.38 2.43 14.58
CA ALA A 266 -10.57 2.34 15.41
C ALA A 266 -10.80 0.92 15.94
N SER A 267 -10.56 -0.11 15.11
CA SER A 267 -10.69 -1.51 15.52
C SER A 267 -9.77 -1.89 16.69
N VAL A 268 -8.56 -1.32 16.76
CA VAL A 268 -7.63 -1.55 17.88
C VAL A 268 -8.09 -0.79 19.12
N LEU A 269 -8.39 0.50 18.96
CA LEU A 269 -8.77 1.39 20.07
C LEU A 269 -10.06 0.91 20.77
N ILE A 270 -11.05 0.45 20.01
CA ILE A 270 -12.29 -0.11 20.58
C ILE A 270 -11.99 -1.39 21.39
N LYS A 271 -11.13 -2.26 20.87
CA LYS A 271 -10.75 -3.50 21.56
C LYS A 271 -9.97 -3.22 22.85
N ASP A 272 -9.12 -2.22 22.83
CA ASP A 272 -8.35 -1.75 23.98
C ASP A 272 -9.28 -1.23 25.08
N GLN A 273 -10.19 -0.31 24.74
CA GLN A 273 -11.19 0.21 25.67
C GLN A 273 -12.10 -0.88 26.27
N GLN A 274 -12.50 -1.88 25.47
CA GLN A 274 -13.28 -3.01 25.96
C GLN A 274 -12.49 -3.87 26.96
N SER A 275 -11.18 -4.02 26.75
CA SER A 275 -10.31 -4.78 27.65
C SER A 275 -10.13 -4.07 28.99
N ASP A 276 -9.98 -2.74 28.96
CA ASP A 276 -9.91 -1.91 30.16
C ASP A 276 -11.21 -1.94 30.97
N GLN A 277 -12.37 -1.86 30.31
CA GLN A 277 -13.66 -1.96 30.99
C GLN A 277 -13.88 -3.32 31.68
N ILE A 278 -13.34 -4.41 31.12
CA ILE A 278 -13.39 -5.73 31.74
C ILE A 278 -12.48 -5.79 32.97
N LEU A 279 -11.27 -5.23 32.88
CA LEU A 279 -10.33 -5.19 34.02
C LEU A 279 -10.89 -4.36 35.19
N VAL A 280 -11.52 -3.22 34.90
CA VAL A 280 -12.19 -2.39 35.93
C VAL A 280 -13.31 -3.18 36.61
N LYS A 281 -14.17 -3.87 35.85
CA LYS A 281 -15.26 -4.69 36.43
C LYS A 281 -14.77 -5.87 37.26
N VAL A 282 -13.62 -6.46 36.93
CA VAL A 282 -13.03 -7.55 37.73
C VAL A 282 -12.39 -7.04 39.01
N SER A 283 -11.87 -5.81 39.03
CA SER A 283 -11.33 -5.17 40.24
C SER A 283 -12.38 -4.67 41.24
N GLU A 284 -13.64 -4.60 40.82
CA GLU A 284 -14.79 -4.19 41.64
C GLU A 284 -15.55 -5.37 42.28
N ILE A 285 -15.14 -6.61 42.01
CA ILE A 285 -15.68 -7.85 42.57
C ILE A 285 -14.70 -8.42 43.61
#